data_AF-A0A960QGT4-F1
#
_entry.id   AF-A0A960QGT4-F1
#
_cell.length_a   1.000
_cell.length_b   1.000
_cell.length_c   1.000
_cell.angle_alpha   90.00
_cell.angle_beta   90.00
_cell.angle_gamma   90.00
#
_symmetry.space_group_name_H-M   'P 1'
#
loop_
_entity.id
_entity.type
_entity.pdbx_description
1 polymer ?
#
loop_
_entity_poly.entity_id
_entity_poly.type
_entity_poly.pdbx_seq_one_letter_code
_entity_poly.pdbx_strand_id
1 'polypeptide(L)'
;MAASSDRETEIFLAWPAVVGAQDYTIYRSQVSDPEVAENLETTLFLICSDMTAVAEQTYYFWVEARAMERRYSEGFDLQQPVIASKYLPPSIQSGELILSALEMSADNADFSMQGGNLALTPGTHPITWTARNRFLFQSDIRISGAARSRIGYVGGWMIDPQSATRVRYLSIAFQKQNLITGVFIGDGETGGIQIATPETPQ
;
A
#
# COMPACT_ATOMS: atom_id res chain seq x y z
N MET A 1 24.08 -23.35 -17.31
CA MET A 1 24.92 -22.18 -16.95
C MET A 1 26.32 -22.48 -17.43
N ALA A 2 26.97 -21.57 -18.13
CA ALA A 2 28.37 -21.70 -18.55
C ALA A 2 29.20 -20.74 -17.68
N ALA A 3 30.27 -21.23 -17.08
CA ALA A 3 31.25 -20.45 -16.32
C ALA A 3 32.56 -20.45 -17.10
N SER A 4 33.14 -19.27 -17.34
CA SER A 4 34.51 -19.13 -17.87
C SER A 4 35.44 -18.74 -16.74
N SER A 5 36.50 -19.52 -16.56
CA SER A 5 37.51 -19.39 -15.51
C SER A 5 38.59 -18.37 -15.86
N ASP A 6 38.83 -17.41 -14.96
CA ASP A 6 40.15 -16.75 -14.81
C ASP A 6 40.39 -16.21 -13.37
N ARG A 7 39.68 -16.74 -12.35
CA ARG A 7 39.86 -16.44 -10.90
C ARG A 7 39.37 -17.61 -10.02
N GLU A 8 40.27 -18.50 -9.61
CA GLU A 8 39.91 -19.84 -9.06
C GLU A 8 39.22 -19.89 -7.67
N THR A 9 38.91 -18.75 -7.01
CA THR A 9 38.25 -18.72 -5.68
C THR A 9 37.12 -17.70 -5.55
N GLU A 10 36.62 -17.16 -6.67
CA GLU A 10 35.55 -16.17 -6.66
C GLU A 10 34.21 -16.84 -7.04
N ILE A 11 33.21 -16.76 -6.16
CA ILE A 11 31.84 -17.18 -6.47
C ILE A 11 31.03 -15.92 -6.78
N PHE A 12 30.53 -15.82 -8.00
CA PHE A 12 29.67 -14.72 -8.41
C PHE A 12 28.19 -15.13 -8.35
N LEU A 13 27.39 -14.34 -7.64
CA LEU A 13 25.96 -14.51 -7.49
C LEU A 13 25.25 -13.36 -8.20
N ALA A 14 24.17 -13.69 -8.93
CA ALA A 14 23.26 -12.72 -9.50
C ALA A 14 21.83 -13.24 -9.37
N TRP A 15 20.89 -12.36 -9.02
CA TRP A 15 19.49 -12.71 -8.82
C TRP A 15 18.54 -11.67 -9.44
N PRO A 16 17.32 -12.05 -9.82
CA PRO A 16 16.33 -11.10 -10.33
C PRO A 16 15.87 -10.15 -9.22
N ALA A 17 15.56 -8.91 -9.60
CA ALA A 17 14.98 -7.93 -8.68
C ALA A 17 13.63 -8.42 -8.13
N VAL A 18 13.47 -8.36 -6.81
CA VAL A 18 12.20 -8.58 -6.13
C VAL A 18 11.48 -7.24 -5.99
N VAL A 19 10.23 -7.18 -6.46
CA VAL A 19 9.41 -5.97 -6.36
C VAL A 19 9.23 -5.60 -4.88
N GLY A 20 9.56 -4.36 -4.50
CA GLY A 20 9.42 -3.86 -3.13
C GLY A 20 10.63 -4.10 -2.22
N ALA A 21 11.67 -4.80 -2.68
CA ALA A 21 12.90 -4.97 -1.92
C ALA A 21 13.71 -3.66 -1.90
N GLN A 22 14.17 -3.25 -0.71
CA GLN A 22 15.05 -2.09 -0.55
C GLN A 22 16.53 -2.49 -0.54
N ASP A 23 16.82 -3.64 0.08
CA ASP A 23 18.13 -4.24 0.09
C ASP A 23 18.00 -5.77 0.09
N TYR A 24 19.13 -6.43 -0.11
CA TYR A 24 19.26 -7.88 -0.10
C TYR A 24 20.30 -8.28 0.93
N THR A 25 19.95 -9.28 1.74
CA THR A 25 20.86 -9.92 2.67
C THR A 25 21.25 -11.29 2.11
N ILE A 26 22.55 -11.49 1.88
CA ILE A 26 23.09 -12.73 1.34
C ILE A 26 23.60 -13.55 2.51
N TYR A 27 23.17 -14.80 2.56
CA TYR A 27 23.63 -15.78 3.53
C TYR A 27 24.38 -16.90 2.84
N ARG A 28 25.36 -17.48 3.54
CA ARG A 28 26.19 -18.58 3.05
C ARG A 28 26.32 -19.66 4.12
N SER A 29 26.31 -20.92 3.70
CA SER A 29 26.66 -22.07 4.56
C SER A 29 27.38 -23.16 3.78
N GLN A 30 28.11 -24.03 4.48
CA GLN A 30 28.64 -25.28 3.93
C GLN A 30 27.62 -26.43 4.00
N VAL A 31 26.50 -26.23 4.72
CA VAL A 31 25.40 -27.17 4.85
C VAL A 31 24.20 -26.61 4.09
N SER A 32 23.43 -27.47 3.41
CA SER A 32 22.22 -27.06 2.68
C SER A 32 21.03 -26.83 3.63
N ASP A 33 21.21 -25.93 4.59
CA ASP A 33 20.22 -25.59 5.59
C ASP A 33 20.25 -24.07 5.84
N PRO A 34 19.16 -23.34 5.51
CA PRO A 34 19.11 -21.90 5.69
C PRO A 34 19.15 -21.46 7.15
N GLU A 35 18.76 -22.30 8.12
CA GLU A 35 18.72 -21.91 9.54
C GLU A 35 20.12 -21.76 10.14
N VAL A 36 21.11 -22.43 9.56
CA VAL A 36 22.53 -22.36 9.99
C VAL A 36 23.37 -21.47 9.07
N ALA A 37 22.74 -20.77 8.12
CA ALA A 37 23.44 -19.92 7.18
C ALA A 37 23.87 -18.61 7.83
N GLU A 38 25.13 -18.24 7.63
CA GLU A 38 25.70 -17.03 8.20
C GLU A 38 25.55 -15.87 7.23
N ASN A 39 25.39 -14.67 7.78
CA ASN A 39 25.35 -13.44 6.98
C ASN A 39 26.70 -13.24 6.28
N LEU A 40 26.66 -13.17 4.95
CA LEU A 40 27.82 -12.85 4.14
C LEU A 40 27.91 -11.34 3.92
N GLU A 41 26.82 -10.73 3.44
CA GLU A 41 26.78 -9.31 3.08
C GLU A 41 25.33 -8.80 3.05
N THR A 42 25.15 -7.49 3.22
CA THR A 42 23.92 -6.78 2.84
C THR A 42 24.24 -5.77 1.74
N THR A 43 23.48 -5.79 0.64
CA THR A 43 23.75 -4.99 -0.55
C THR A 43 22.48 -4.44 -1.19
N LEU A 44 22.62 -3.30 -1.89
CA LEU A 44 21.57 -2.70 -2.71
C LEU A 44 21.58 -3.23 -4.16
N PHE A 45 22.63 -3.95 -4.54
CA PHE A 45 22.83 -4.45 -5.90
C PHE A 45 22.20 -5.84 -6.10
N LEU A 46 21.97 -6.23 -7.35
CA LEU A 46 21.45 -7.55 -7.72
C LEU A 46 22.57 -8.59 -7.95
N ILE A 47 23.75 -8.27 -7.45
CA ILE A 47 24.98 -9.05 -7.61
C ILE A 47 25.77 -9.04 -6.30
N CYS A 48 26.46 -10.13 -6.04
CA CYS A 48 27.43 -10.26 -4.94
C CYS A 48 28.57 -11.18 -5.41
N SER A 49 29.80 -10.82 -5.06
CA SER A 49 30.99 -11.63 -5.32
C SER A 49 31.57 -12.09 -3.99
N ASP A 50 31.52 -13.40 -3.73
CA ASP A 50 32.18 -14.00 -2.59
C ASP A 50 33.63 -14.34 -2.96
N MET A 51 34.55 -13.49 -2.52
CA MET A 51 35.99 -13.67 -2.69
C MET A 51 36.64 -14.47 -1.54
N THR A 52 35.84 -14.91 -0.57
CA THR A 52 36.33 -15.64 0.63
C THR A 52 36.08 -17.14 0.53
N ALA A 53 35.49 -17.61 -0.56
CA ALA A 53 35.24 -19.01 -0.79
C ALA A 53 36.55 -19.79 -0.95
N VAL A 54 36.65 -20.93 -0.27
CA VAL A 54 37.79 -21.82 -0.41
C VAL A 54 37.54 -22.80 -1.55
N ALA A 55 38.55 -23.04 -2.38
CA ALA A 55 38.48 -24.02 -3.47
C ALA A 55 38.14 -25.43 -2.95
N GLU A 56 37.50 -26.22 -3.81
CA GLU A 56 37.05 -27.60 -3.51
C GLU A 56 36.02 -27.75 -2.37
N GLN A 57 35.50 -26.64 -1.84
CA GLN A 57 34.43 -26.65 -0.84
C GLN A 57 33.07 -26.34 -1.48
N THR A 58 32.04 -27.10 -1.07
CA THR A 58 30.66 -26.80 -1.48
C THR A 58 30.06 -25.76 -0.53
N TYR A 59 29.47 -24.73 -1.11
CA TYR A 59 28.71 -23.70 -0.41
C TYR A 59 27.29 -23.60 -0.96
N TYR A 60 26.37 -23.26 -0.07
CA TYR A 60 24.98 -22.96 -0.35
C TYR A 60 24.72 -21.50 -0.02
N PHE A 61 23.97 -20.82 -0.88
CA PHE A 61 23.68 -19.40 -0.74
C PHE A 61 22.19 -19.16 -0.74
N TRP A 62 21.75 -18.22 0.10
CA TRP A 62 20.39 -17.73 0.15
C TRP A 62 20.41 -16.22 0.04
N VAL A 63 19.44 -15.69 -0.70
CA VAL A 63 19.26 -14.25 -0.87
C VAL A 63 17.91 -13.89 -0.27
N GLU A 64 17.94 -13.16 0.83
CA GLU A 64 16.75 -12.62 1.48
C GLU A 64 16.51 -11.20 0.97
N ALA A 65 15.39 -11.00 0.26
CA ALA A 65 14.94 -9.67 -0.12
C ALA A 65 14.25 -9.01 1.08
N ARG A 66 14.82 -7.92 1.60
CA ARG A 66 14.18 -7.19 2.70
C ARG A 66 13.38 -6.03 2.14
N ALA A 67 12.06 -6.15 2.23
CA ALA A 67 11.16 -5.04 2.02
C ALA A 67 10.98 -4.28 3.33
N MET A 68 10.97 -2.94 3.30
CA MET A 68 10.26 -2.18 4.32
C MET A 68 8.80 -2.12 3.88
N GLU A 69 7.97 -3.04 4.35
CA GLU A 69 6.56 -2.72 4.56
C GLU A 69 6.34 -2.73 6.06
N ARG A 70 6.52 -1.58 6.72
CA ARG A 70 6.05 -1.45 8.10
C ARG A 70 4.52 -1.54 8.04
N ARG A 71 3.98 -2.59 8.63
CA ARG A 71 2.53 -2.70 8.82
C ARG A 71 2.15 -1.79 9.98
N TYR A 72 1.27 -0.83 9.73
CA TYR A 72 0.59 -0.13 10.81
C TYR A 72 -0.25 -1.17 11.55
N SER A 73 0.04 -1.42 12.82
CA SER A 73 -0.54 -2.53 13.58
C SER A 73 -2.05 -2.44 13.74
N GLU A 74 -2.61 -1.23 13.67
CA GLU A 74 -4.07 -1.01 13.70
C GLU A 74 -4.69 -1.14 12.30
N GLY A 75 -3.93 -0.95 11.22
CA GLY A 75 -4.33 -1.20 9.83
C GLY A 75 -5.77 -0.75 9.50
N PHE A 76 -6.59 -1.72 9.09
CA PHE A 76 -8.03 -1.58 8.80
C PHE A 76 -8.85 -1.64 10.11
N ASP A 77 -8.58 -0.76 11.05
CA ASP A 77 -9.44 -0.59 12.23
C ASP A 77 -10.63 0.25 11.83
N LEU A 78 -11.75 -0.43 11.63
CA LEU A 78 -13.01 0.19 11.24
C LEU A 78 -13.60 1.04 12.36
N GLN A 79 -13.07 0.96 13.59
CA GLN A 79 -13.62 1.48 14.85
C GLN A 79 -15.08 1.07 15.16
N GLN A 80 -15.81 0.53 14.18
CA GLN A 80 -17.17 0.05 14.24
C GLN A 80 -17.33 -1.28 13.48
N PRO A 81 -18.20 -2.20 13.95
CA PRO A 81 -18.50 -3.43 13.23
C PRO A 81 -19.13 -3.11 11.88
N VAL A 82 -18.73 -3.85 10.84
CA VAL A 82 -19.26 -3.68 9.50
C VAL A 82 -20.27 -4.77 9.16
N ILE A 83 -21.42 -4.34 8.67
CA ILE A 83 -22.53 -5.20 8.23
C ILE A 83 -22.28 -5.55 6.76
N ALA A 84 -21.66 -6.71 6.53
CA ALA A 84 -21.56 -7.27 5.20
C ALA A 84 -22.97 -7.49 4.62
N SER A 85 -23.23 -6.90 3.46
CA SER A 85 -24.47 -7.08 2.72
C SER A 85 -24.18 -7.09 1.22
N LYS A 86 -25.10 -7.68 0.45
CA LYS A 86 -24.99 -7.66 -1.01
C LYS A 86 -24.94 -6.20 -1.49
N TYR A 87 -23.86 -5.85 -2.19
CA TYR A 87 -23.75 -4.54 -2.84
C TYR A 87 -24.84 -4.39 -3.91
N LEU A 88 -25.51 -3.23 -3.90
CA LEU A 88 -26.53 -2.83 -4.84
C LEU A 88 -25.99 -1.64 -5.67
N PRO A 89 -25.55 -1.88 -6.92
CA PRO A 89 -25.06 -0.82 -7.79
C PRO A 89 -26.06 0.33 -7.90
N PRO A 90 -25.68 1.58 -7.60
CA PRO A 90 -26.56 2.72 -7.83
C PRO A 90 -26.80 2.90 -9.33
N SER A 91 -28.01 3.32 -9.69
CA SER A 91 -28.36 3.63 -11.07
C SER A 91 -27.70 4.95 -11.49
N ILE A 92 -26.68 4.85 -12.35
CA ILE A 92 -25.97 6.01 -12.91
C ILE A 92 -26.92 6.90 -13.73
N GLN A 93 -28.00 6.33 -14.29
CA GLN A 93 -28.98 7.06 -15.09
C GLN A 93 -29.90 7.96 -14.24
N SER A 94 -30.19 7.58 -13.00
CA SER A 94 -30.96 8.39 -12.03
C SER A 94 -30.07 9.32 -11.20
N GLY A 95 -28.75 9.29 -11.40
CA GLY A 95 -27.80 10.09 -10.62
C GLY A 95 -27.63 9.59 -9.19
N GLU A 96 -27.97 8.33 -8.92
CA GLU A 96 -27.83 7.73 -7.60
C GLU A 96 -26.37 7.64 -7.16
N LEU A 97 -26.16 7.97 -5.90
CA LEU A 97 -24.86 7.88 -5.26
C LEU A 97 -24.64 6.48 -4.70
N ILE A 98 -23.37 6.11 -4.60
CA ILE A 98 -22.95 4.85 -3.99
C ILE A 98 -23.34 4.78 -2.51
N LEU A 99 -23.33 5.93 -1.81
CA LEU A 99 -23.86 6.12 -0.47
C LEU A 99 -25.16 6.92 -0.58
N SER A 100 -26.29 6.30 -0.25
CA SER A 100 -27.61 6.88 -0.48
C SER A 100 -27.98 8.00 0.48
N ALA A 101 -27.27 8.12 1.63
CA ALA A 101 -27.48 9.20 2.59
C ALA A 101 -26.72 10.49 2.25
N LEU A 102 -25.85 10.48 1.23
CA LEU A 102 -25.20 11.71 0.79
C LEU A 102 -26.21 12.58 0.05
N GLU A 103 -26.35 13.82 0.50
CA GLU A 103 -27.16 14.82 -0.20
C GLU A 103 -26.31 15.53 -1.28
N MET A 104 -26.91 15.89 -2.41
CA MET A 104 -26.21 16.61 -3.48
C MET A 104 -25.96 18.07 -3.08
N SER A 105 -24.82 18.33 -2.47
CA SER A 105 -24.37 19.65 -2.05
C SER A 105 -22.84 19.74 -2.10
N ALA A 106 -22.30 20.93 -1.89
CA ALA A 106 -20.86 21.07 -1.64
C ALA A 106 -20.51 20.42 -0.30
N ASP A 107 -19.32 19.82 -0.23
CA ASP A 107 -18.76 19.23 1.00
C ASP A 107 -19.70 18.22 1.66
N ASN A 108 -20.35 17.42 0.82
CA ASN A 108 -21.36 16.46 1.21
C ASN A 108 -20.81 15.14 1.74
N ALA A 109 -19.49 14.97 1.85
CA ALA A 109 -18.85 13.78 2.37
C ALA A 109 -17.61 14.13 3.18
N ASP A 110 -17.33 13.32 4.18
CA ASP A 110 -16.23 13.46 5.10
C ASP A 110 -15.17 12.42 4.80
N PHE A 111 -13.93 12.86 4.51
CA PHE A 111 -12.79 12.01 4.19
C PHE A 111 -11.77 12.04 5.33
N SER A 112 -11.38 10.89 5.84
CA SER A 112 -10.33 10.79 6.86
C SER A 112 -9.30 9.72 6.50
N MET A 113 -8.07 9.95 6.92
CA MET A 113 -6.97 8.99 6.84
C MET A 113 -6.27 8.91 8.19
N GLN A 114 -5.89 7.69 8.57
CA GLN A 114 -5.21 7.41 9.82
C GLN A 114 -4.01 6.48 9.58
N GLY A 115 -2.93 6.70 10.33
CA GLY A 115 -1.68 5.94 10.18
C GLY A 115 -0.92 6.25 8.89
N GLY A 116 -0.02 5.34 8.48
CA GLY A 116 0.69 5.42 7.21
C GLY A 116 1.70 6.55 7.05
N ASN A 117 2.17 7.15 8.16
CA ASN A 117 3.17 8.21 8.20
C ASN A 117 2.91 9.37 7.21
N LEU A 118 1.66 9.85 7.14
CA LEU A 118 1.28 11.03 6.35
C LEU A 118 1.37 12.30 7.20
N ALA A 119 1.64 13.43 6.55
CA ALA A 119 1.69 14.73 7.21
C ALA A 119 0.34 15.45 7.29
N LEU A 120 -0.75 14.74 6.99
CA LEU A 120 -2.09 15.27 7.15
C LEU A 120 -2.39 15.46 8.64
N THR A 121 -3.02 16.58 8.98
CA THR A 121 -3.61 16.75 10.30
C THR A 121 -4.60 15.61 10.52
N PRO A 122 -4.45 14.79 11.58
CA PRO A 122 -5.44 13.77 11.92
C PRO A 122 -6.82 14.41 12.05
N GLY A 123 -7.82 13.83 11.39
CA GLY A 123 -9.17 14.34 11.41
C GLY A 123 -9.88 14.16 10.09
N THR A 124 -11.04 14.81 10.01
CA THR A 124 -11.97 14.70 8.90
C THR A 124 -11.84 15.90 7.98
N HIS A 125 -11.73 15.63 6.68
CA HIS A 125 -11.64 16.63 5.63
C HIS A 125 -12.89 16.60 4.76
N PRO A 126 -13.61 17.73 4.63
CA PRO A 126 -14.78 17.78 3.76
C PRO A 126 -14.36 17.61 2.29
N ILE A 127 -15.11 16.79 1.56
CA ILE A 127 -14.97 16.58 0.13
C ILE A 127 -16.33 16.68 -0.56
N THR A 128 -16.33 17.17 -1.80
CA THR A 128 -17.54 17.17 -2.63
C THR A 128 -17.59 15.93 -3.51
N TRP A 129 -18.56 15.06 -3.24
CA TRP A 129 -18.89 13.87 -4.00
C TRP A 129 -19.99 14.17 -5.02
N THR A 130 -19.68 13.98 -6.30
CA THR A 130 -20.58 14.33 -7.41
C THR A 130 -21.57 13.20 -7.75
N ALA A 131 -22.66 13.55 -8.45
CA ALA A 131 -23.65 12.59 -8.99
C ALA A 131 -23.04 11.52 -9.94
N ARG A 132 -21.81 11.73 -10.44
CA ARG A 132 -21.07 10.73 -11.24
C ARG A 132 -20.21 9.80 -10.38
N ASN A 133 -20.38 9.85 -9.06
CA ASN A 133 -19.56 9.18 -8.07
C ASN A 133 -18.05 9.48 -8.20
N ARG A 134 -17.73 10.77 -8.39
CA ARG A 134 -16.35 11.28 -8.46
C ARG A 134 -16.14 12.41 -7.47
N PHE A 135 -14.93 12.56 -6.96
CA PHE A 135 -14.59 13.65 -6.05
C PHE A 135 -14.24 14.87 -6.90
N LEU A 136 -14.74 16.05 -6.51
CA LEU A 136 -14.17 17.29 -7.01
C LEU A 136 -12.77 17.47 -6.43
N PHE A 137 -11.87 18.06 -7.22
CA PHE A 137 -10.54 18.38 -6.75
C PHE A 137 -10.63 19.48 -5.69
N GLN A 138 -10.26 19.14 -4.45
CA GLN A 138 -10.10 20.11 -3.37
C GLN A 138 -8.62 20.51 -3.32
N SER A 139 -8.32 21.80 -3.52
CA SER A 139 -6.95 22.33 -3.61
C SER A 139 -6.13 22.15 -2.35
N ASP A 140 -6.82 22.07 -1.22
CA ASP A 140 -6.30 22.26 0.12
C ASP A 140 -5.64 20.96 0.62
N ILE A 141 -6.25 19.82 0.25
CA ILE A 141 -5.80 18.47 0.53
C ILE A 141 -5.37 17.69 -0.73
N ARG A 142 -5.48 18.33 -1.91
CA ARG A 142 -5.12 17.80 -3.25
C ARG A 142 -5.51 16.34 -3.46
N ILE A 143 -6.80 16.06 -3.27
CA ILE A 143 -7.36 14.72 -3.37
C ILE A 143 -8.18 14.51 -4.65
N SER A 144 -8.20 13.28 -5.16
CA SER A 144 -9.10 12.84 -6.20
C SER A 144 -9.49 11.38 -6.01
N GLY A 145 -10.74 11.05 -6.30
CA GLY A 145 -11.25 9.70 -6.22
C GLY A 145 -12.45 9.47 -7.13
N ALA A 146 -12.74 8.20 -7.40
CA ALA A 146 -13.95 7.80 -8.10
C ALA A 146 -14.41 6.42 -7.64
N ALA A 147 -15.72 6.22 -7.60
CA ALA A 147 -16.30 4.90 -7.44
C ALA A 147 -16.41 4.19 -8.80
N ARG A 148 -16.17 2.88 -8.76
CA ARG A 148 -16.65 1.93 -9.75
C ARG A 148 -18.01 1.42 -9.27
N SER A 149 -19.07 2.18 -9.57
CA SER A 149 -20.43 1.95 -9.10
C SER A 149 -21.02 0.57 -9.42
N ARG A 150 -20.41 -0.23 -10.31
CA ARG A 150 -20.85 -1.61 -10.55
C ARG A 150 -20.42 -2.60 -9.48
N ILE A 151 -19.34 -2.30 -8.75
CA ILE A 151 -18.64 -3.28 -7.89
C ILE A 151 -18.35 -2.74 -6.49
N GLY A 152 -18.83 -1.54 -6.15
CA GLY A 152 -18.64 -0.97 -4.82
C GLY A 152 -17.22 -0.49 -4.51
N TYR A 153 -16.28 -0.65 -5.44
CA TYR A 153 -14.91 -0.22 -5.28
C TYR A 153 -14.81 1.31 -5.38
N VAL A 154 -14.05 1.91 -4.48
CA VAL A 154 -13.71 3.33 -4.51
C VAL A 154 -12.20 3.43 -4.41
N GLY A 155 -11.59 4.24 -5.28
CA GLY A 155 -10.15 4.44 -5.22
C GLY A 155 -9.75 5.75 -5.82
N GLY A 156 -8.52 6.13 -5.55
CA GLY A 156 -8.05 7.44 -5.92
C GLY A 156 -6.61 7.67 -5.50
N TRP A 157 -6.28 8.95 -5.43
CA TRP A 157 -4.98 9.40 -4.98
C TRP A 157 -5.12 10.74 -4.26
N MET A 158 -4.11 11.04 -3.46
CA MET A 158 -3.91 12.34 -2.85
C MET A 158 -2.43 12.75 -2.99
N ILE A 159 -2.10 14.00 -2.71
CA ILE A 159 -0.72 14.45 -2.54
C ILE A 159 -0.48 14.70 -1.06
N ASP A 160 0.48 14.00 -0.47
CA ASP A 160 0.93 14.29 0.89
C ASP A 160 1.53 15.71 0.94
N PRO A 161 1.01 16.62 1.78
CA PRO A 161 1.43 18.02 1.76
C PRO A 161 2.90 18.24 2.17
N GLN A 162 3.51 17.33 2.93
CA GLN A 162 4.89 17.47 3.38
C GLN A 162 5.89 16.89 2.38
N SER A 163 5.70 15.65 1.93
CA SER A 163 6.62 15.00 0.99
C SER A 163 6.36 15.34 -0.47
N ALA A 164 5.20 15.94 -0.79
CA ALA A 164 4.67 16.12 -2.14
C ALA A 164 4.49 14.79 -2.92
N THR A 165 4.52 13.66 -2.23
CA THR A 165 4.37 12.33 -2.84
C THR A 165 2.91 12.04 -3.13
N ARG A 166 2.65 11.38 -4.26
CA ARG A 166 1.30 10.88 -4.57
C ARG A 166 1.03 9.57 -3.85
N VAL A 167 0.06 9.58 -2.95
CA VAL A 167 -0.40 8.40 -2.20
C VAL A 167 -1.66 7.84 -2.85
N ARG A 168 -1.68 6.54 -3.14
CA ARG A 168 -2.87 5.85 -3.68
C ARG A 168 -3.63 5.16 -2.56
N TYR A 169 -4.95 5.17 -2.66
CA TYR A 169 -5.82 4.45 -1.74
C TYR A 169 -6.83 3.58 -2.49
N LEU A 170 -7.23 2.50 -1.83
CA LEU A 170 -8.18 1.50 -2.32
C LEU A 170 -9.21 1.22 -1.22
N SER A 171 -10.49 1.21 -1.56
CA SER A 171 -11.59 1.13 -0.61
C SER A 171 -12.81 0.42 -1.19
N ILE A 172 -13.73 0.04 -0.31
CA ILE A 172 -15.01 -0.57 -0.66
C ILE A 172 -16.16 0.11 0.08
N ALA A 173 -17.33 0.14 -0.56
CA ALA A 173 -18.54 0.74 -0.01
C ALA A 173 -19.40 -0.27 0.77
N PHE A 174 -19.78 0.12 1.98
CA PHE A 174 -20.75 -0.53 2.86
C PHE A 174 -22.03 0.31 2.92
N GLN A 175 -22.89 0.12 1.91
CA GLN A 175 -24.04 1.00 1.66
C GLN A 175 -25.03 1.08 2.82
N LYS A 176 -25.26 -0.04 3.53
CA LYS A 176 -26.14 -0.06 4.70
C LYS A 176 -25.67 0.83 5.85
N GLN A 177 -24.39 1.18 5.86
CA GLN A 177 -23.76 1.99 6.90
C GLN A 177 -23.34 3.37 6.39
N ASN A 178 -23.65 3.69 5.13
CA ASN A 178 -23.19 4.90 4.46
C ASN A 178 -21.69 5.15 4.66
N LEU A 179 -20.91 4.07 4.59
CA LEU A 179 -19.48 4.06 4.87
C LEU A 179 -18.72 3.53 3.67
N ILE A 180 -17.59 4.16 3.33
CA ILE A 180 -16.55 3.61 2.48
C ILE A 180 -15.28 3.56 3.30
N THR A 181 -14.53 2.48 3.17
CA THR A 181 -13.30 2.31 3.94
C THR A 181 -12.36 1.34 3.26
N GLY A 182 -11.06 1.46 3.57
CA GLY A 182 -10.01 0.66 2.97
C GLY A 182 -8.64 1.08 3.44
N VAL A 183 -7.66 0.96 2.55
CA VAL A 183 -6.25 1.13 2.89
C VAL A 183 -5.52 2.03 1.89
N PHE A 184 -4.39 2.55 2.34
CA PHE A 184 -3.38 3.20 1.51
C PHE A 184 -1.97 2.79 1.97
N ILE A 185 -0.97 3.07 1.14
CA ILE A 185 0.44 2.93 1.48
C ILE A 185 1.06 4.32 1.42
N GLY A 186 1.46 4.86 2.57
CA GLY A 186 2.19 6.11 2.69
C GLY A 186 3.70 5.88 2.65
N ASP A 187 4.48 6.74 3.30
CA ASP A 187 5.94 6.68 3.27
C ASP A 187 6.48 5.54 4.15
N GLY A 188 6.51 4.34 3.57
CA GLY A 188 7.02 3.12 4.21
C GLY A 188 6.05 2.44 5.18
N GLU A 189 4.84 2.98 5.37
CA GLU A 189 3.82 2.44 6.27
C GLU A 189 2.41 2.45 5.65
N THR A 190 1.61 1.42 5.93
CA THR A 190 0.19 1.35 5.52
C THR A 190 -0.69 2.21 6.42
N GLY A 191 -1.81 2.74 5.91
CA GLY A 191 -2.81 3.37 6.77
C GLY A 191 -4.25 3.07 6.33
N GLY A 192 -5.19 3.51 7.15
CA GLY A 192 -6.64 3.35 6.93
C GLY A 192 -7.26 4.60 6.32
N ILE A 193 -8.25 4.41 5.45
CA ILE A 193 -9.08 5.47 4.89
C ILE A 193 -10.54 5.23 5.26
N GLN A 194 -11.26 6.31 5.53
CA GLN A 194 -12.70 6.31 5.70
C GLN A 194 -13.35 7.47 4.95
N ILE A 195 -14.50 7.20 4.34
CA ILE A 195 -15.39 8.20 3.76
C ILE A 195 -16.81 7.94 4.24
N ALA A 196 -17.46 8.94 4.82
CA ALA A 196 -18.82 8.84 5.34
C ALA A 196 -19.62 10.11 5.06
N THR A 197 -20.90 10.10 5.43
CA THR A 197 -21.70 11.33 5.50
C THR A 197 -21.10 12.29 6.52
N PRO A 198 -21.20 13.62 6.30
CA PRO A 198 -20.70 14.60 7.24
C PRO A 198 -21.31 14.42 8.63
N GLU A 199 -20.50 14.50 9.67
CA GLU A 199 -21.05 14.57 11.03
C GLU A 199 -21.92 15.81 11.14
N THR A 200 -23.19 15.63 11.52
CA THR A 200 -24.08 16.77 11.75
C THR A 200 -23.55 17.53 12.97
N PRO A 201 -23.30 18.85 12.90
CA PRO A 201 -22.94 19.62 14.09
C PRO A 201 -24.07 19.46 15.12
N GLN A 202 -23.73 18.97 16.32
CA GLN A 202 -24.64 18.97 17.47
C GLN A 202 -24.95 20.39 17.95
#